data_AF-A0A352PND5-F1
#
_entry.id   AF-A0A352PND5-F1
#
_cell.length_a   1.000
_cell.length_b   1.000
_cell.length_c   1.000
_cell.angle_alpha   90.00
_cell.angle_beta   90.00
_cell.angle_gamma   90.00
#
_symmetry.space_group_name_H-M   'P 1'
#
loop_
_entity.id
_entity.type
_entity.pdbx_description
1 polymer ?
#
loop_
_entity_poly.entity_id
_entity_poly.type
_entity_poly.pdbx_seq_one_letter_code
_entity_poly.pdbx_strand_id
1 'polypeptide(L)'
;MDQYQILDNLMDLYSADEDVRLEALLAKKEWILDRFYVPYSLISTGEEEYSDLLALKNKALPFHKITLKGVTTKYLVNIVETFNRRFRRLRMYENLPSRSQRHIFYVQVDFRKLDKDDYKVLVPLFFYCLRKDVVSDVKLPNDIRKVIALAIEGQDNEAMQIVDIKHLEKNIMKVDGFKKIYAYDDMSEKELESVKGIAKYLHLPLVMVHAKNK
;
A
#
# COMPACT_ATOMS: atom_id res chain seq x y z
N MET A 1 -11.14 12.29 1.70
CA MET A 1 -10.79 12.84 3.03
C MET A 1 -9.76 13.93 2.82
N ASP A 2 -9.92 15.11 3.41
CA ASP A 2 -8.89 16.16 3.27
C ASP A 2 -7.67 15.87 4.17
N GLN A 3 -6.59 16.62 3.97
CA GLN A 3 -5.31 16.39 4.65
C GLN A 3 -5.40 16.55 6.18
N TYR A 4 -6.24 17.46 6.69
CA TYR A 4 -6.42 17.67 8.13
C TYR A 4 -7.24 16.55 8.74
N GLN A 5 -8.29 16.09 8.05
CA GLN A 5 -9.08 14.94 8.49
C GLN A 5 -8.24 13.66 8.57
N ILE A 6 -7.31 13.43 7.65
CA ILE A 6 -6.38 12.27 7.70
C ILE A 6 -5.51 12.37 8.95
N LEU A 7 -5.01 13.57 9.26
CA LEU A 7 -4.16 13.81 10.41
C LEU A 7 -4.91 13.64 11.73
N ASP A 8 -6.10 14.22 11.84
CA ASP A 8 -6.97 14.08 13.02
C ASP A 8 -7.32 12.61 13.25
N ASN A 9 -7.66 11.87 12.18
CA ASN A 9 -7.88 10.44 12.27
C ASN A 9 -6.67 9.68 12.83
N LEU A 10 -5.46 9.98 12.33
CA LEU A 10 -4.22 9.40 12.85
C LEU A 10 -4.01 9.72 14.35
N MET A 11 -4.35 10.93 14.78
CA MET A 11 -4.22 11.35 16.18
C MET A 11 -5.22 10.61 17.07
N ASP A 12 -6.46 10.51 16.62
CA ASP A 12 -7.60 9.95 17.34
C ASP A 12 -7.54 8.43 17.47
N LEU A 13 -7.01 7.72 16.47
CA LEU A 13 -6.77 6.26 16.53
C LEU A 13 -5.90 5.83 17.72
N TYR A 14 -5.09 6.74 18.24
CA TYR A 14 -4.21 6.53 19.40
C TYR A 14 -4.62 7.39 20.60
N SER A 15 -5.87 7.83 20.66
CA SER A 15 -6.44 8.50 21.83
C SER A 15 -6.54 7.53 23.01
N ALA A 16 -6.50 8.07 24.23
CA ALA A 16 -6.79 7.29 25.44
C ALA A 16 -8.30 6.96 25.54
N ASP A 17 -9.15 7.79 24.93
CA ASP A 17 -10.60 7.63 24.89
C ASP A 17 -11.03 6.58 23.85
N GLU A 18 -11.85 5.61 24.27
CA GLU A 18 -12.32 4.52 23.44
C GLU A 18 -13.34 4.95 22.39
N ASP A 19 -14.23 5.88 22.74
CA ASP A 19 -15.26 6.37 21.81
C ASP A 19 -14.61 7.17 20.69
N VAL A 20 -13.60 7.98 21.01
CA VAL A 20 -12.79 8.71 20.02
C VAL A 20 -12.07 7.75 19.07
N ARG A 21 -11.49 6.65 19.60
CA ARG A 21 -10.84 5.64 18.76
C ARG A 21 -11.86 4.93 17.85
N LEU A 22 -13.03 4.61 18.37
CA LEU A 22 -14.08 3.94 17.61
C LEU A 22 -14.58 4.83 16.46
N GLU A 23 -14.84 6.10 16.72
CA GLU A 23 -15.21 7.08 15.69
C GLU A 23 -14.12 7.22 14.62
N ALA A 24 -12.84 7.24 15.02
CA ALA A 24 -11.74 7.26 14.07
C ALA A 24 -11.69 5.99 13.18
N LEU A 25 -12.04 4.82 13.71
CA LEU A 25 -12.17 3.60 12.90
C LEU A 25 -13.37 3.68 11.96
N LEU A 26 -14.53 4.16 12.45
CA LEU A 26 -15.76 4.28 11.68
C LEU A 26 -15.65 5.31 10.55
N ALA A 27 -14.88 6.37 10.73
CA ALA A 27 -14.59 7.37 9.69
C ALA A 27 -13.94 6.77 8.45
N LYS A 28 -13.31 5.59 8.58
CA LYS A 28 -12.67 4.88 7.48
C LYS A 28 -13.52 3.77 6.90
N LYS A 29 -14.67 3.41 7.50
CA LYS A 29 -15.38 2.16 7.21
C LYS A 29 -15.67 1.90 5.72
N GLU A 30 -15.84 2.97 4.95
CA GLU A 30 -16.23 2.95 3.54
C GLU A 30 -15.05 2.84 2.57
N TRP A 31 -13.80 2.89 3.04
CA TRP A 31 -12.61 2.82 2.19
C TRP A 31 -12.64 1.61 1.23
N ILE A 32 -13.18 0.48 1.68
CA ILE A 32 -13.26 -0.75 0.87
C ILE A 32 -14.15 -0.61 -0.36
N LEU A 33 -15.04 0.39 -0.39
CA LEU A 33 -15.94 0.64 -1.52
C LEU A 33 -15.20 1.30 -2.69
N ASP A 34 -14.04 1.89 -2.42
CA ASP A 34 -13.21 2.51 -3.44
C ASP A 34 -12.56 1.47 -4.35
N ARG A 35 -12.10 1.98 -5.50
CA ARG A 35 -11.33 1.20 -6.45
C ARG A 35 -9.86 1.42 -6.16
N PHE A 36 -9.12 0.33 -5.94
CA PHE A 36 -7.67 0.42 -5.75
C PHE A 36 -6.88 -0.32 -6.82
N TYR A 37 -5.78 0.30 -7.20
CA TYR A 37 -4.73 -0.25 -8.04
C TYR A 37 -3.51 -0.53 -7.16
N VAL A 38 -3.03 -1.76 -7.19
CA VAL A 38 -1.89 -2.24 -6.40
C VAL A 38 -0.69 -2.41 -7.32
N PRO A 39 0.48 -1.83 -7.01
CA PRO A 39 1.69 -2.01 -7.80
C PRO A 39 2.29 -3.40 -7.58
N TYR A 40 2.79 -4.00 -8.64
CA TYR A 40 3.60 -5.22 -8.62
C TYR A 40 4.87 -4.98 -9.45
N SER A 41 6.01 -5.45 -8.94
CA SER A 41 7.30 -5.37 -9.61
C SER A 41 7.67 -6.69 -10.32
N LEU A 42 8.21 -6.59 -11.52
CA LEU A 42 8.85 -7.73 -12.23
C LEU A 42 10.26 -8.02 -11.71
N ILE A 43 10.89 -7.08 -11.01
CA ILE A 43 12.21 -7.23 -10.41
C ILE A 43 12.04 -7.68 -8.96
N SER A 44 12.87 -8.64 -8.53
CA SER A 44 12.94 -9.04 -7.12
C SER A 44 13.38 -7.85 -6.26
N THR A 45 12.71 -7.65 -5.13
CA THR A 45 13.00 -6.53 -4.21
C THR A 45 14.27 -6.77 -3.37
N GLY A 46 15.05 -7.81 -3.65
CA GLY A 46 16.28 -8.14 -2.93
C GLY A 46 16.06 -8.78 -1.56
N GLU A 47 14.82 -9.16 -1.24
CA GLU A 47 14.51 -9.98 -0.06
C GLU A 47 14.53 -11.45 -0.49
N GLU A 48 15.46 -12.25 0.07
CA GLU A 48 15.84 -13.59 -0.42
C GLU A 48 14.67 -14.59 -0.60
N GLU A 49 13.52 -14.34 0.02
CA GLU A 49 12.34 -15.22 -0.06
C GLU A 49 11.06 -14.56 -0.60
N TYR A 50 11.12 -13.31 -1.05
CA TYR A 50 9.93 -12.52 -1.39
C TYR A 50 9.95 -11.97 -2.81
N SER A 51 8.86 -12.21 -3.55
CA SER A 51 8.65 -11.71 -4.90
C SER A 51 7.19 -11.31 -5.10
N ASP A 52 6.97 -10.11 -5.61
CA ASP A 52 5.64 -9.60 -5.98
C ASP A 52 4.94 -10.53 -6.96
N LEU A 53 5.67 -11.13 -7.90
CA LEU A 53 5.10 -12.07 -8.86
C LEU A 53 4.64 -13.36 -8.20
N LEU A 54 5.35 -13.81 -7.16
CA LEU A 54 4.92 -14.96 -6.36
C LEU A 54 3.67 -14.62 -5.56
N ALA A 55 3.62 -13.44 -4.93
CA ALA A 55 2.43 -12.94 -4.25
C ALA A 55 1.22 -12.92 -5.20
N LEU A 56 1.39 -12.35 -6.40
CA LEU A 56 0.33 -12.27 -7.41
C LEU A 56 -0.15 -13.65 -7.87
N LYS A 57 0.78 -14.58 -8.18
CA LYS A 57 0.43 -15.95 -8.55
C LYS A 57 -0.39 -16.65 -7.46
N ASN A 58 -0.12 -16.33 -6.19
CA ASN A 58 -0.86 -16.85 -5.05
C ASN A 58 -2.12 -16.04 -4.70
N LYS A 59 -2.54 -15.10 -5.56
CA LYS A 59 -3.66 -14.17 -5.31
C LYS A 59 -3.51 -13.46 -3.95
N ALA A 60 -2.32 -12.89 -3.74
CA ALA A 60 -1.98 -12.21 -2.51
C ALA A 60 -1.42 -10.81 -2.76
N LEU A 61 -1.67 -9.91 -1.80
CA LEU A 61 -1.17 -8.56 -1.78
C LEU A 61 0.30 -8.55 -1.32
N PRO A 62 1.18 -7.80 -2.02
CA PRO A 62 2.60 -7.72 -1.72
C PRO A 62 2.87 -6.62 -0.69
N PHE A 63 3.12 -6.98 0.58
CA PHE A 63 3.47 -6.01 1.61
C PHE A 63 5.00 -5.84 1.71
N HIS A 64 5.46 -4.60 1.78
CA HIS A 64 6.88 -4.26 1.74
C HIS A 64 7.33 -3.50 2.99
N LYS A 65 8.63 -3.49 3.23
CA LYS A 65 9.24 -2.56 4.19
C LYS A 65 9.04 -1.11 3.75
N ILE A 66 8.98 -0.21 4.72
CA ILE A 66 9.15 1.22 4.46
C ILE A 66 10.60 1.45 4.04
N THR A 67 10.79 2.10 2.90
CA THR A 67 12.10 2.53 2.42
C THR A 67 12.23 4.04 2.55
N LEU A 68 13.33 4.48 3.15
CA LEU A 68 13.61 5.90 3.33
C LEU A 68 14.38 6.42 2.11
N LYS A 69 13.67 6.99 1.14
CA LYS A 69 14.34 7.75 0.06
C LYS A 69 14.61 9.17 0.56
N GLY A 70 15.87 9.52 0.74
CA GLY A 70 16.29 10.90 1.06
C GLY A 70 16.20 11.30 2.53
N VAL A 71 16.07 10.36 3.47
CA VAL A 71 16.13 10.65 4.91
C VAL A 71 17.57 10.56 5.42
N THR A 72 18.02 11.59 6.12
CA THR A 72 19.44 11.83 6.40
C THR A 72 19.83 11.66 7.87
N THR A 73 18.88 11.48 8.78
CA THR A 73 19.18 11.40 10.23
C THR A 73 19.19 9.96 10.74
N LYS A 74 20.22 9.63 11.54
CA LYS A 74 20.37 8.31 12.20
C LYS A 74 19.16 7.94 13.06
N TYR A 75 18.52 8.93 13.68
CA TYR A 75 17.30 8.73 14.48
C TYR A 75 16.13 8.20 13.64
N LEU A 76 15.84 8.82 12.49
CA LEU A 76 14.76 8.37 11.61
C LEU A 76 15.03 7.01 10.98
N VAL A 77 16.28 6.71 10.65
CA VAL A 77 16.70 5.37 10.18
C VAL A 77 16.36 4.31 11.24
N ASN A 78 16.80 4.51 12.49
CA ASN A 78 16.53 3.58 13.59
C ASN A 78 15.03 3.39 13.85
N ILE A 79 14.25 4.47 13.74
CA ILE A 79 12.79 4.42 13.89
C ILE A 79 12.17 3.55 12.81
N VAL A 80 12.51 3.76 11.55
CA VAL A 80 11.93 3.00 10.44
C VAL A 80 12.37 1.55 10.46
N GLU A 81 13.62 1.26 10.84
CA GLU A 81 14.07 -0.11 11.09
C GLU A 81 13.25 -0.77 12.19
N THR A 82 13.02 -0.08 13.31
CA THR A 82 12.20 -0.59 14.42
C THR A 82 10.78 -0.86 13.98
N PHE A 83 10.19 0.04 13.18
CA PHE A 83 8.85 -0.15 12.62
C PHE A 83 8.80 -1.33 11.65
N ASN A 84 9.80 -1.46 10.77
CA ASN A 84 9.96 -2.59 9.86
C ASN A 84 10.28 -3.91 10.60
N ARG A 85 10.50 -3.94 11.92
CA ARG A 85 10.52 -5.21 12.66
C ARG A 85 9.12 -5.77 12.92
N ARG A 86 8.09 -4.92 12.89
CA ARG A 86 6.73 -5.29 13.26
C ARG A 86 5.71 -5.08 12.16
N PHE A 87 5.92 -4.10 11.29
CA PHE A 87 4.93 -3.71 10.30
C PHE A 87 5.48 -3.81 8.89
N ARG A 88 4.59 -4.06 7.94
CA ARG A 88 4.81 -3.89 6.51
C ARG A 88 3.72 -2.98 5.95
N ARG A 89 3.99 -2.43 4.78
CA ARG A 89 3.09 -1.52 4.09
C ARG A 89 2.78 -1.99 2.67
N LEU A 90 1.59 -1.65 2.20
CA LEU A 90 1.14 -1.80 0.84
C LEU A 90 0.70 -0.44 0.34
N ARG A 91 1.33 0.05 -0.72
CA ARG A 91 0.90 1.27 -1.39
C ARG A 91 -0.20 0.93 -2.39
N MET A 92 -1.26 1.73 -2.41
CA MET A 92 -2.41 1.58 -3.29
C MET A 92 -2.74 2.92 -3.94
N TYR A 93 -3.50 2.91 -5.01
CA TYR A 93 -3.88 4.11 -5.74
C TYR A 93 -5.36 4.09 -6.10
N GLU A 94 -6.08 5.20 -5.90
CA GLU A 94 -7.52 5.29 -6.20
C GLU A 94 -7.79 5.27 -7.72
N ASN A 95 -6.91 5.93 -8.47
CA ASN A 95 -6.86 5.89 -9.92
C ASN A 95 -5.56 5.26 -10.39
N LEU A 96 -5.60 4.62 -11.57
CA LEU A 96 -4.41 4.06 -12.20
C LEU A 96 -3.35 5.18 -12.38
N PRO A 97 -2.22 5.12 -11.66
CA PRO A 97 -1.26 6.22 -11.67
C PRO A 97 -0.36 6.15 -12.91
N SER A 98 0.34 7.27 -13.18
CA SER A 98 1.52 7.22 -14.04
C SER A 98 2.61 6.42 -13.36
N ARG A 99 3.17 5.45 -14.08
CA ARG A 99 4.18 4.56 -13.54
C ARG A 99 5.48 5.29 -13.22
N SER A 100 6.11 4.94 -12.09
CA SER A 100 7.39 5.49 -11.65
C SER A 100 8.62 4.77 -12.23
N GLN A 101 8.52 3.47 -12.53
CA GLN A 101 9.63 2.64 -13.02
C GLN A 101 9.16 1.60 -14.03
N ARG A 102 9.96 1.32 -15.08
CA ARG A 102 9.56 0.48 -16.22
C ARG A 102 9.13 -0.96 -15.88
N HIS A 103 9.61 -1.51 -14.78
CA HIS A 103 9.33 -2.88 -14.37
C HIS A 103 8.08 -3.01 -13.49
N ILE A 104 7.41 -1.90 -13.16
CA ILE A 104 6.19 -1.91 -12.36
C ILE A 104 4.97 -2.06 -13.28
N PHE A 105 3.96 -2.77 -12.81
CA PHE A 105 2.63 -2.83 -13.41
C PHE A 105 1.59 -2.78 -12.30
N TYR A 106 0.32 -2.57 -12.64
CA TYR A 106 -0.72 -2.41 -11.64
C TYR A 106 -1.78 -3.48 -11.77
N VAL A 107 -2.36 -3.87 -10.63
CA VAL A 107 -3.46 -4.82 -10.58
C VAL A 107 -4.62 -4.17 -9.84
N GLN A 108 -5.79 -4.16 -10.45
CA GLN A 108 -7.00 -3.68 -9.80
C GLN A 108 -7.53 -4.74 -8.84
N VAL A 109 -7.76 -4.32 -7.59
CA VAL A 109 -8.29 -5.17 -6.52
C VAL A 109 -9.60 -4.58 -6.00
N ASP A 110 -10.59 -5.44 -5.79
CA ASP A 110 -11.93 -5.12 -5.30
C ASP A 110 -12.06 -5.58 -3.84
N PHE A 111 -11.73 -4.69 -2.92
CA PHE A 111 -11.69 -4.97 -1.49
C PHE A 111 -13.06 -5.23 -0.86
N ARG A 112 -14.16 -5.00 -1.59
CA ARG A 112 -15.51 -5.44 -1.16
C ARG A 112 -15.65 -6.96 -1.07
N LYS A 113 -14.69 -7.70 -1.63
CA LYS A 113 -14.61 -9.17 -1.54
C LYS A 113 -13.83 -9.68 -0.33
N LEU A 114 -13.25 -8.80 0.48
CA LEU A 114 -12.61 -9.21 1.73
C LEU A 114 -13.63 -9.87 2.64
N ASP A 115 -13.19 -10.91 3.34
CA ASP A 115 -13.96 -11.43 4.45
C ASP A 115 -13.89 -10.50 5.67
N LYS A 116 -14.68 -10.84 6.69
CA LYS A 116 -14.80 -10.03 7.90
C LYS A 116 -13.49 -9.96 8.69
N ASP A 117 -12.68 -11.02 8.70
CA ASP A 117 -11.48 -11.08 9.53
C ASP A 117 -10.31 -10.37 8.84
N ASP A 118 -10.18 -10.51 7.53
CA ASP A 118 -9.28 -9.71 6.71
C ASP A 118 -9.61 -8.21 6.84
N TYR A 119 -10.89 -7.85 6.78
CA TYR A 119 -11.31 -6.45 6.95
C TYR A 119 -10.86 -5.87 8.30
N LYS A 120 -11.04 -6.62 9.39
CA LYS A 120 -10.61 -6.18 10.74
C LYS A 120 -9.11 -5.99 10.84
N VAL A 121 -8.32 -6.79 10.10
CA VAL A 121 -6.86 -6.64 10.06
C VAL A 121 -6.47 -5.36 9.30
N LEU A 122 -7.18 -5.04 8.22
CA LEU A 122 -6.81 -3.96 7.31
C LEU A 122 -7.32 -2.57 7.75
N VAL A 123 -8.60 -2.46 8.15
CA VAL A 123 -9.22 -1.15 8.46
C VAL A 123 -8.47 -0.29 9.49
N PRO A 124 -7.86 -0.84 10.57
CA PRO A 124 -7.28 0.01 11.62
C PRO A 124 -6.13 0.89 11.15
N LEU A 125 -5.32 0.40 10.19
CA LEU A 125 -4.15 1.13 9.67
C LEU A 125 -4.19 1.29 8.14
N PHE A 126 -5.39 1.46 7.60
CA PHE A 126 -5.61 2.09 6.31
C PHE A 126 -5.60 3.62 6.45
N PHE A 127 -4.93 4.32 5.53
CA PHE A 127 -4.93 5.78 5.43
C PHE A 127 -4.82 6.22 3.96
N TYR A 128 -5.52 7.28 3.58
CA TYR A 128 -5.10 8.08 2.41
C TYR A 128 -3.78 8.77 2.73
N CYS A 129 -2.94 8.99 1.73
CA CYS A 129 -1.60 9.51 1.97
C CYS A 129 -1.61 10.99 2.39
N LEU A 130 -0.71 11.33 3.31
CA LEU A 130 -0.42 12.71 3.68
C LEU A 130 0.63 13.30 2.72
N ARG A 131 0.43 14.54 2.29
CA ARG A 131 1.43 15.26 1.51
C ARG A 131 2.61 15.67 2.40
N LYS A 132 3.79 15.75 1.79
CA LYS A 132 5.05 16.04 2.49
C LYS A 132 5.05 17.37 3.25
N ASP A 133 4.43 18.41 2.69
CA ASP A 133 4.25 19.72 3.33
C ASP A 133 3.49 19.57 4.65
N VAL A 134 2.37 18.84 4.63
CA VAL A 134 1.53 18.58 5.81
C VAL A 134 2.30 17.75 6.86
N VAL A 135 3.00 16.69 6.45
CA VAL A 135 3.78 15.85 7.39
C VAL A 135 4.87 16.67 8.08
N SER A 136 5.47 17.65 7.38
CA SER A 136 6.57 18.47 7.89
C SER A 136 6.11 19.56 8.86
N ASP A 137 4.89 20.07 8.69
CA ASP A 137 4.37 21.22 9.44
C ASP A 137 3.72 20.82 10.78
N VAL A 138 3.48 19.53 11.02
CA VAL A 138 2.74 19.06 12.19
C VAL A 138 3.65 18.58 13.31
N LYS A 139 3.42 19.08 14.53
CA LYS A 139 4.02 18.53 15.75
C LYS A 139 3.25 17.30 16.24
N LEU A 140 3.76 16.11 15.91
CA LEU A 140 3.20 14.85 16.38
C LEU A 140 3.71 14.51 17.80
N PRO A 141 2.82 14.24 18.77
CA PRO A 141 3.16 14.19 20.19
C PRO A 141 3.88 12.89 20.61
N ASN A 142 3.86 11.84 19.79
CA ASN A 142 4.51 10.57 20.12
C ASN A 142 5.23 9.95 18.91
N ASP A 143 6.16 9.03 19.19
CA ASP A 143 7.02 8.47 18.16
C ASP A 143 6.27 7.55 17.20
N ILE A 144 5.24 6.80 17.65
CA ILE A 144 4.47 5.92 16.76
C ILE A 144 3.67 6.70 15.71
N ARG A 145 3.03 7.82 16.09
CA ARG A 145 2.30 8.68 15.14
C ARG A 145 3.26 9.31 14.15
N LYS A 146 4.46 9.73 14.58
CA LYS A 146 5.52 10.20 13.66
C LYS A 146 5.89 9.12 12.64
N VAL A 147 6.09 7.87 13.09
CA VAL A 147 6.45 6.81 12.14
C VAL A 147 5.33 6.57 11.15
N ILE A 148 4.08 6.53 11.60
CA ILE A 148 2.94 6.27 10.72
C ILE A 148 2.76 7.44 9.75
N ALA A 149 2.87 8.70 10.21
CA ALA A 149 2.81 9.85 9.33
C ALA A 149 3.88 9.79 8.21
N LEU A 150 5.11 9.39 8.56
CA LEU A 150 6.17 9.14 7.56
C LEU A 150 5.86 7.94 6.67
N ALA A 151 5.25 6.90 7.21
CA ALA A 151 4.88 5.69 6.47
C ALA A 151 3.80 5.95 5.41
N ILE A 152 2.89 6.88 5.69
CA ILE A 152 1.77 7.27 4.83
C ILE A 152 2.07 8.55 4.03
N GLU A 153 3.32 9.04 4.02
CA GLU A 153 3.71 10.15 3.14
C GLU A 153 3.56 9.73 1.65
N GLY A 154 2.86 10.55 0.88
CA GLY A 154 2.55 10.27 -0.52
C GLY A 154 1.91 11.45 -1.26
N GLN A 155 1.08 11.12 -2.24
CA GLN A 155 0.35 12.08 -3.07
C GLN A 155 -1.17 11.85 -2.92
N ASP A 156 -1.98 12.81 -3.36
CA ASP A 156 -3.45 12.78 -3.14
C ASP A 156 -4.16 11.54 -3.74
N ASN A 157 -3.61 10.93 -4.79
CA ASN A 157 -4.17 9.70 -5.40
C ASN A 157 -3.65 8.40 -4.75
N GLU A 158 -2.86 8.51 -3.70
CA GLU A 158 -2.24 7.37 -3.02
C GLU A 158 -2.95 7.06 -1.70
N ALA A 159 -3.07 5.77 -1.41
CA ALA A 159 -3.42 5.26 -0.11
C ALA A 159 -2.34 4.31 0.38
N MET A 160 -2.25 4.18 1.70
CA MET A 160 -1.32 3.30 2.38
C MET A 160 -2.08 2.36 3.30
N GLN A 161 -1.83 1.07 3.13
CA GLN A 161 -2.25 0.05 4.06
C GLN A 161 -1.04 -0.42 4.85
N ILE A 162 -1.12 -0.40 6.17
CA ILE A 162 -0.08 -0.91 7.06
C ILE A 162 -0.64 -2.12 7.80
N VAL A 163 0.16 -3.19 7.93
CA VAL A 163 -0.26 -4.44 8.59
C VAL A 163 0.87 -4.95 9.47
N ASP A 164 0.51 -5.47 10.64
CA ASP A 164 1.43 -6.17 11.55
C ASP A 164 1.86 -7.50 10.92
N ILE A 165 3.17 -7.79 10.90
CA ILE A 165 3.73 -8.99 10.26
C ILE A 165 3.13 -10.29 10.78
N LYS A 166 2.58 -10.30 12.00
CA LYS A 166 1.91 -11.48 12.55
C LYS A 166 0.69 -11.92 11.73
N HIS A 167 0.12 -11.03 10.92
CA HIS A 167 -1.00 -11.30 10.02
C HIS A 167 -0.55 -11.61 8.59
N LEU A 168 0.76 -11.65 8.33
CA LEU A 168 1.33 -11.85 7.00
C LEU A 168 2.10 -13.16 6.95
N GLU A 169 1.88 -13.95 5.91
CA GLU A 169 2.71 -15.12 5.61
C GLU A 169 3.80 -14.67 4.64
N LYS A 170 5.06 -14.63 5.07
CA LYS A 170 6.19 -14.15 4.22
C LYS A 170 5.92 -12.79 3.56
N ASN A 171 5.38 -11.83 4.33
CA ASN A 171 4.99 -10.49 3.86
C ASN A 171 3.87 -10.46 2.79
N ILE A 172 3.10 -11.53 2.61
CA ILE A 172 1.92 -11.52 1.73
C ILE A 172 0.63 -11.72 2.54
N MET A 173 -0.46 -11.16 2.03
CA MET A 173 -1.81 -11.42 2.54
C MET A 173 -2.68 -11.90 1.39
N LYS A 174 -3.21 -13.12 1.49
CA LYS A 174 -4.15 -13.65 0.49
C LYS A 174 -5.45 -12.87 0.59
N VAL A 175 -5.97 -12.44 -0.56
CA VAL A 175 -7.26 -11.76 -0.63
C VAL A 175 -7.99 -12.21 -1.88
N ASP A 176 -9.31 -12.25 -1.79
CA ASP A 176 -10.14 -12.27 -2.98
C ASP A 176 -10.29 -10.87 -3.56
N GLY A 177 -10.68 -10.78 -4.83
CA GLY A 177 -11.00 -9.49 -5.45
C GLY A 177 -10.05 -9.00 -6.52
N PHE A 178 -9.02 -9.76 -6.90
CA PHE A 178 -8.23 -9.46 -8.11
C PHE A 178 -9.13 -9.40 -9.35
N LYS A 179 -9.10 -8.27 -10.08
CA LYS A 179 -9.99 -8.03 -11.23
C LYS A 179 -9.28 -7.97 -12.56
N LYS A 180 -8.23 -7.16 -12.68
CA LYS A 180 -7.60 -6.84 -13.96
C LYS A 180 -6.13 -6.49 -13.75
N ILE A 181 -5.29 -6.88 -14.71
CA ILE A 181 -3.88 -6.50 -14.75
C ILE A 181 -3.70 -5.40 -15.79
N TYR A 182 -2.97 -4.35 -15.44
CA TYR A 182 -2.66 -3.20 -16.27
C TYR A 182 -1.17 -3.19 -16.57
N ALA A 183 -0.81 -3.60 -17.78
CA ALA A 183 0.56 -3.58 -18.29
C ALA A 183 0.77 -2.38 -19.21
N TYR A 184 2.03 -1.99 -19.40
CA TYR A 184 2.38 -0.82 -20.21
C TYR A 184 3.07 -1.25 -21.49
N ASP A 185 2.74 -0.55 -22.58
CA ASP A 185 3.22 -0.86 -23.94
C ASP A 185 4.72 -0.60 -24.15
N ASP A 186 5.31 0.25 -23.33
CA ASP A 186 6.74 0.53 -23.28
C ASP A 186 7.56 -0.54 -22.54
N MET A 187 6.95 -1.58 -21.94
CA MET A 187 7.68 -2.71 -21.36
C MET A 187 8.45 -3.51 -22.42
N SER A 188 9.55 -4.18 -22.04
CA SER A 188 10.24 -5.09 -22.96
C SER A 188 9.38 -6.31 -23.29
N GLU A 189 9.68 -6.98 -24.41
CA GLU A 189 8.94 -8.17 -24.85
C GLU A 189 8.90 -9.26 -23.77
N LYS A 190 10.05 -9.55 -23.13
CA LYS A 190 10.18 -10.52 -22.04
C LYS A 190 9.35 -10.14 -20.80
N GLU A 191 9.30 -8.85 -20.46
CA GLU A 191 8.48 -8.36 -19.35
C GLU A 191 6.98 -8.54 -19.66
N LEU A 192 6.57 -8.18 -20.88
CA LEU A 192 5.18 -8.36 -21.33
C LEU A 192 4.77 -9.81 -21.39
N GLU A 193 5.63 -10.71 -21.87
CA GLU A 193 5.38 -12.15 -21.85
C GLU A 193 5.18 -12.67 -20.43
N SER A 194 5.99 -12.20 -19.49
CA SER A 194 5.86 -12.56 -18.07
C SER A 194 4.51 -12.12 -17.49
N VAL A 195 4.10 -10.87 -17.75
CA VAL A 195 2.81 -10.35 -17.27
C VAL A 195 1.63 -11.06 -17.97
N LYS A 196 1.72 -11.32 -19.27
CA LYS A 196 0.73 -12.11 -20.04
C LYS A 196 0.59 -13.53 -19.48
N GLY A 197 1.70 -14.18 -19.15
CA GLY A 197 1.72 -15.50 -18.54
C GLY A 197 1.00 -15.52 -17.20
N ILE A 198 1.23 -14.52 -16.35
CA ILE A 198 0.54 -14.37 -15.06
C ILE A 198 -0.96 -14.10 -15.26
N ALA A 199 -1.33 -13.19 -16.17
CA ALA A 199 -2.72 -12.89 -16.48
C ALA A 199 -3.49 -14.15 -16.93
N LYS A 200 -2.87 -14.94 -17.82
CA LYS A 200 -3.43 -16.23 -18.27
C LYS A 200 -3.58 -17.23 -17.14
N TYR A 201 -2.54 -17.38 -16.30
CA TYR A 201 -2.55 -18.29 -15.14
C TYR A 201 -3.66 -17.94 -14.13
N LEU A 202 -3.88 -16.65 -13.88
CA LEU A 202 -4.88 -16.17 -12.93
C LEU A 202 -6.28 -16.00 -13.54
N HIS A 203 -6.42 -16.22 -14.84
CA HIS A 203 -7.63 -15.93 -15.62
C HIS A 203 -8.12 -14.47 -15.45
N LEU A 204 -7.18 -13.53 -15.40
CA LEU A 204 -7.46 -12.11 -15.28
C LEU A 204 -7.35 -11.40 -16.64
N PRO A 205 -8.28 -10.49 -16.99
CA PRO A 205 -8.11 -9.60 -18.12
C PRO A 205 -6.81 -8.80 -18.02
N LEU A 206 -6.10 -8.73 -19.13
CA LEU A 206 -4.94 -7.86 -19.31
C LEU A 206 -5.35 -6.62 -20.10
N VAL A 207 -5.07 -5.45 -19.56
CA VAL A 207 -5.28 -4.15 -20.20
C VAL A 207 -3.93 -3.54 -20.51
N MET A 208 -3.73 -3.18 -21.78
CA MET A 208 -2.56 -2.43 -22.22
C MET A 208 -2.80 -0.94 -22.00
N VAL A 209 -1.82 -0.27 -21.40
CA VAL A 209 -1.86 1.14 -21.04
C VAL A 209 -0.74 1.84 -21.77
N HIS A 210 -1.04 2.95 -22.43
CA HIS A 210 -0.01 3.78 -23.05
C HIS A 210 0.81 4.48 -21.97
N ALA A 211 2.12 4.27 -21.96
CA ALA A 211 3.00 4.98 -21.04
C ALA A 211 2.97 6.48 -21.35
N LYS A 212 2.53 7.31 -20.39
CA LYS A 212 2.69 8.76 -20.50
C LYS A 212 4.17 9.07 -20.33
N ASN A 213 4.85 9.45 -21.41
CA ASN A 213 6.20 10.01 -21.34
C ASN A 213 6.19 11.18 -20.34
N LYS A 214 6.99 11.08 -19.27
CA LYS A 214 7.28 12.19 -18.38
C LYS A 214 8.52 12.92 -18.85
#